data_AF-A0A2Z4V4U4-F1
#
_entry.id   AF-A0A2Z4V4U4-F1
#
_cell.length_a   1.000
_cell.length_b   1.000
_cell.length_c   1.000
_cell.angle_alpha   90.00
_cell.angle_beta   90.00
_cell.angle_gamma   90.00
#
_symmetry.space_group_name_H-M   'P 1'
#
loop_
_entity.id
_entity.type
_entity.pdbx_description
1 polymer ?
#
loop_
_entity_poly.entity_id
_entity_poly.type
_entity_poly.pdbx_seq_one_letter_code
_entity_poly.pdbx_strand_id
1 'polypeptide(L)'
;MIKVGEPRSLGLPAPEARLRFGTELQELGGGPRRRLLMVDDEPAFELSFYCGTCPLLFRRLETAREKLSLESMQQRLTGALDDPDDGGVIDAFGALLPEGEYLPLLLDVEPRLVFPGKEGDYFSGEQVTAWGIDQFWGLPEYPHTPYYRTFETAVDADAHLYEFVVPMVPPTWNVRACVEEYVALMERGTVPTAVAISTLDVCQSALGLADDPAAHWGLTHFLLDGHHKLEAAATAGRPVRLLSLLTLGESLAGAEDAARLPALRTRPRSARVTG
;
A
#
# COMPACT_ATOMS: atom_id res chain seq x y z
N MET A 1 12.09 -0.70 -11.44
CA MET A 1 13.33 -0.20 -10.80
C MET A 1 12.97 0.26 -9.40
N ILE A 2 13.93 0.19 -8.47
CA ILE A 2 13.80 0.73 -7.11
C ILE A 2 15.07 1.52 -6.77
N LYS A 3 14.90 2.68 -6.14
CA LYS A 3 15.96 3.38 -5.41
C LYS A 3 15.54 3.47 -3.95
N VAL A 4 16.48 3.24 -3.04
CA VAL A 4 16.22 3.24 -1.60
C VAL A 4 17.10 4.30 -0.97
N GLY A 5 16.47 5.19 -0.20
CA GLY A 5 17.16 6.16 0.63
C GLY A 5 17.59 5.55 1.96
N GLU A 6 18.32 6.32 2.75
CA GLU A 6 18.62 5.94 4.13
C GLU A 6 17.37 6.04 5.02
N PRO A 7 17.21 5.18 6.05
CA PRO A 7 16.19 5.36 7.09
C PRO A 7 16.27 6.75 7.72
N ARG A 8 15.10 7.33 8.04
CA ARG A 8 15.00 8.67 8.63
C ARG A 8 13.95 8.73 9.70
N SER A 9 14.25 9.49 10.74
CA SER A 9 13.26 9.96 11.70
C SER A 9 12.48 11.11 11.06
N LEU A 10 11.20 10.88 10.78
CA LEU A 10 10.27 11.87 10.23
C LEU A 10 9.05 11.98 11.14
N GLY A 11 8.21 12.97 10.88
CA GLY A 11 6.90 13.09 11.50
C GLY A 11 6.80 14.14 12.59
N LEU A 12 5.58 14.30 13.07
CA LEU A 12 5.20 15.17 14.17
C LEU A 12 4.76 14.33 15.37
N PRO A 13 4.73 14.91 16.58
CA PRO A 13 4.07 14.27 17.71
C PRO A 13 2.66 13.79 17.33
N ALA A 14 2.27 12.61 17.79
CA ALA A 14 1.03 11.95 17.36
C ALA A 14 -0.26 12.82 17.36
N PRO A 15 -0.47 13.76 18.31
CA PRO A 15 -1.64 14.65 18.28
C PRO A 15 -1.63 15.69 17.16
N GLU A 16 -0.47 15.96 16.56
CA GLU A 16 -0.28 16.94 15.48
C GLU A 16 -0.23 16.28 14.10
N ALA A 17 0.08 14.99 14.05
CA ALA A 17 0.11 14.21 12.83
C ALA A 17 -1.30 13.98 12.27
N ARG A 18 -1.50 14.32 11.00
CA ARG A 18 -2.78 14.09 10.31
C ARG A 18 -3.03 12.62 10.04
N LEU A 19 -2.00 11.86 9.69
CA LEU A 19 -2.09 10.44 9.49
C LEU A 19 -1.43 9.74 10.69
N ARG A 20 -2.03 8.66 11.19
CA ARG A 20 -1.41 7.84 12.25
C ARG A 20 -1.79 6.38 12.15
N PHE A 21 -0.86 5.50 12.50
CA PHE A 21 -1.20 4.11 12.78
C PHE A 21 -1.68 4.02 14.23
N GLY A 22 -2.74 3.26 14.45
CA GLY A 22 -3.39 3.17 15.74
C GLY A 22 -3.88 1.77 16.04
N THR A 23 -4.17 1.53 17.30
CA THR A 23 -4.85 0.33 17.76
C THR A 23 -6.17 0.75 18.38
N GLU A 24 -7.26 0.05 18.06
CA GLU A 24 -8.54 0.28 18.72
C GLU A 24 -8.42 -0.01 20.23
N LEU A 25 -8.87 0.93 21.07
CA LEU A 25 -8.92 0.75 22.53
C LEU A 25 -9.98 -0.31 22.86
N GLN A 26 -9.55 -1.40 23.48
CA GLN A 26 -10.40 -2.53 23.80
C GLN A 26 -11.37 -2.19 24.93
N GLU A 27 -12.68 -2.34 24.70
CA GLU A 27 -13.64 -2.49 25.80
C GLU A 27 -13.42 -3.85 26.48
N LEU A 28 -13.56 -3.92 27.80
CA LEU A 28 -13.38 -5.16 28.59
C LEU A 28 -14.27 -6.29 28.03
N GLY A 29 -13.64 -7.33 27.45
CA GLY A 29 -14.32 -8.49 26.87
C GLY A 29 -14.44 -8.49 25.34
N GLY A 30 -13.94 -7.47 24.65
CA GLY A 30 -13.93 -7.39 23.18
C GLY A 30 -12.88 -8.28 22.51
N GLY A 31 -13.12 -8.64 21.24
CA GLY A 31 -12.25 -9.47 20.39
C GLY A 31 -10.85 -8.89 20.12
N PRO A 32 -10.09 -9.46 19.15
CA PRO A 32 -8.70 -9.06 18.91
C PRO A 32 -8.58 -7.58 18.52
N ARG A 33 -7.52 -6.93 19.02
CA ARG A 33 -7.26 -5.51 18.78
C ARG A 33 -7.00 -5.25 17.29
N ARG A 34 -7.78 -4.34 16.70
CA ARG A 34 -7.66 -3.97 15.29
C ARG A 34 -6.52 -2.97 15.09
N ARG A 35 -5.67 -3.23 14.09
CA ARG A 35 -4.72 -2.23 13.56
C ARG A 35 -5.47 -1.30 12.63
N LEU A 36 -5.28 0.00 12.81
CA LEU A 36 -5.99 1.03 12.07
C LEU A 36 -5.01 2.00 11.43
N LEU A 37 -5.32 2.44 10.21
CA LEU A 37 -4.79 3.67 9.64
C LEU A 37 -5.81 4.76 9.87
N MET A 38 -5.44 5.81 10.59
CA MET A 38 -6.30 6.94 10.94
C MET A 38 -5.92 8.17 10.12
N VAL A 39 -6.90 9.01 9.80
CA VAL A 39 -6.71 10.34 9.21
C VAL A 39 -7.54 11.33 10.04
N ASP A 40 -6.90 12.38 10.56
CA ASP A 40 -7.50 13.41 11.39
C ASP A 40 -8.36 12.79 12.53
N ASP A 41 -7.80 11.78 13.21
CA ASP A 41 -8.43 10.97 14.26
C ASP A 41 -9.63 10.10 13.86
N GLU A 42 -9.94 10.01 12.57
CA GLU A 42 -10.96 9.10 12.05
C GLU A 42 -10.34 7.85 11.42
N PRO A 43 -10.86 6.64 11.70
CA PRO A 43 -10.32 5.40 11.16
C PRO A 43 -10.60 5.27 9.65
N ALA A 44 -9.56 5.40 8.83
CA ALA A 44 -9.65 5.29 7.38
C ALA A 44 -9.62 3.83 6.91
N PHE A 45 -8.71 3.03 7.48
CA PHE A 45 -8.56 1.61 7.15
C PHE A 45 -8.38 0.76 8.39
N GLU A 46 -8.84 -0.47 8.31
CA GLU A 46 -8.37 -1.59 9.13
C GLU A 46 -7.28 -2.34 8.39
N LEU A 47 -6.26 -2.77 9.13
CA LEU A 47 -5.06 -3.42 8.61
C LEU A 47 -4.93 -4.85 9.14
N SER A 48 -3.99 -5.63 8.60
CA SER A 48 -3.64 -6.98 9.09
C SER A 48 -3.43 -6.97 10.61
N PHE A 49 -3.76 -8.04 11.32
CA PHE A 49 -3.58 -8.09 12.78
C PHE A 49 -2.10 -8.25 13.18
N TYR A 50 -1.74 -7.76 14.38
CA TYR A 50 -0.36 -7.84 14.91
C TYR A 50 0.22 -9.26 15.04
N CYS A 51 -0.62 -10.30 15.00
CA CYS A 51 -0.16 -11.68 15.17
C CYS A 51 0.66 -12.22 13.99
N GLY A 52 0.54 -11.64 12.79
CA GLY A 52 1.15 -12.18 11.57
C GLY A 52 0.57 -13.53 11.12
N THR A 53 -0.37 -14.12 11.85
CA THR A 53 -1.01 -15.40 11.48
C THR A 53 -2.36 -15.23 10.80
N CYS A 54 -2.99 -14.08 11.01
CA CYS A 54 -4.17 -13.67 10.25
C CYS A 54 -3.76 -13.26 8.83
N PRO A 55 -4.69 -13.34 7.86
CA PRO A 55 -4.41 -12.93 6.49
C PRO A 55 -4.00 -11.45 6.40
N LEU A 56 -3.25 -11.12 5.32
CA LEU A 56 -3.04 -9.73 4.92
C LEU A 56 -4.37 -9.02 4.75
N LEU A 57 -4.52 -7.83 5.34
CA LEU A 57 -5.75 -7.06 5.28
C LEU A 57 -5.46 -5.57 5.07
N PHE A 58 -6.22 -4.98 4.15
CA PHE A 58 -6.53 -3.55 4.17
C PHE A 58 -8.02 -3.42 3.85
N ARG A 59 -8.80 -2.92 4.80
CA ARG A 59 -10.24 -2.74 4.62
C ARG A 59 -10.62 -1.28 4.83
N ARG A 60 -11.18 -0.66 3.79
CA ARG A 60 -11.68 0.72 3.87
C ARG A 60 -12.84 0.82 4.86
N LEU A 61 -12.76 1.79 5.75
CA LEU A 61 -13.83 2.17 6.67
C LEU A 61 -14.50 3.46 6.19
N GLU A 62 -15.76 3.70 6.58
CA GLU A 62 -16.60 4.74 5.98
C GLU A 62 -16.31 6.19 6.45
N THR A 63 -15.47 6.35 7.48
CA THR A 63 -15.34 7.59 8.25
C THR A 63 -14.49 8.64 7.54
N ALA A 64 -13.16 8.47 7.53
CA ALA A 64 -12.26 9.41 6.88
C ALA A 64 -12.56 9.50 5.38
N ARG A 65 -12.62 10.70 4.79
CA ARG A 65 -12.93 10.92 3.36
C ARG A 65 -11.96 11.86 2.65
N GLU A 66 -10.93 12.30 3.36
CA GLU A 66 -10.02 13.33 2.89
C GLU A 66 -8.88 12.77 2.04
N LYS A 67 -8.39 13.61 1.13
CA LYS A 67 -7.11 13.42 0.45
C LYS A 67 -6.00 14.07 1.29
N LEU A 68 -4.77 13.61 1.10
CA LEU A 68 -3.57 14.17 1.74
C LEU A 68 -2.62 14.83 0.71
N SER A 69 -3.17 15.17 -0.47
CA SER A 69 -2.47 15.91 -1.51
C SER A 69 -2.06 17.30 -1.03
N LEU A 70 -0.84 17.72 -1.36
CA LEU A 70 -0.30 19.04 -1.04
C LEU A 70 -0.24 19.90 -2.30
N GLU A 71 -1.03 20.99 -2.35
CA GLU A 71 -1.07 21.90 -3.50
C GLU A 71 0.31 22.46 -3.86
N SER A 72 1.13 22.77 -2.85
CA SER A 72 2.50 23.26 -3.03
C SER A 72 3.40 22.29 -3.80
N MET A 73 3.10 20.97 -3.77
CA MET A 73 3.90 19.93 -4.41
C MET A 73 3.36 19.51 -5.80
N GLN A 74 2.19 20.02 -6.21
CA GLN A 74 1.51 19.54 -7.42
C GLN A 74 2.39 19.65 -8.67
N GLN A 75 2.99 20.82 -8.91
CA GLN A 75 3.86 21.05 -10.07
C GLN A 75 5.10 20.15 -10.06
N ARG A 76 5.69 19.95 -8.87
CA ARG A 76 6.87 19.10 -8.72
C ARG A 76 6.55 17.65 -9.08
N LEU A 77 5.41 17.16 -8.62
CA LEU A 77 4.98 15.78 -8.80
C LEU A 77 4.34 15.49 -10.18
N THR A 78 4.22 16.49 -11.06
CA THR A 78 3.84 16.28 -12.46
C THR A 78 4.94 15.56 -13.25
N GLY A 79 6.21 15.71 -12.85
CA GLY A 79 7.35 15.01 -13.45
C GLY A 79 7.81 13.81 -12.62
N ALA A 80 8.82 13.10 -13.13
CA ALA A 80 9.48 12.01 -12.42
C ALA A 80 10.47 12.59 -11.41
N LEU A 81 10.44 12.09 -10.18
CA LEU A 81 11.58 12.21 -9.28
C LEU A 81 12.69 11.26 -9.74
N ASP A 82 13.93 11.74 -9.70
CA ASP A 82 15.10 10.94 -10.02
C ASP A 82 15.66 10.27 -8.77
N ASP A 83 15.60 10.94 -7.62
CA ASP A 83 16.08 10.46 -6.32
C ASP A 83 15.00 10.58 -5.23
N PRO A 84 14.95 9.69 -4.22
CA PRO A 84 14.05 9.86 -3.09
C PRO A 84 14.14 11.23 -2.41
N ASP A 85 15.33 11.83 -2.38
CA ASP A 85 15.62 13.09 -1.68
C ASP A 85 15.28 14.35 -2.49
N ASP A 86 14.79 14.16 -3.71
CA ASP A 86 14.58 15.24 -4.63
C ASP A 86 13.43 16.17 -4.23
N GLY A 87 13.74 17.47 -4.20
CA GLY A 87 12.72 18.52 -4.21
C GLY A 87 11.90 18.67 -2.94
N GLY A 88 12.42 18.21 -1.79
CA GLY A 88 11.79 18.41 -0.48
C GLY A 88 10.47 17.66 -0.27
N VAL A 89 10.17 16.66 -1.12
CA VAL A 89 8.91 15.91 -1.08
C VAL A 89 8.82 15.09 0.22
N ILE A 90 9.92 14.47 0.65
CA ILE A 90 9.96 13.71 1.91
C ILE A 90 9.62 14.62 3.10
N ASP A 91 10.21 15.81 3.19
CA ASP A 91 9.95 16.73 4.30
C ASP A 91 8.49 17.21 4.29
N ALA A 92 7.96 17.55 3.11
CA ALA A 92 6.60 18.04 2.96
C ALA A 92 5.55 17.00 3.38
N PHE A 93 5.69 15.74 2.92
CA PHE A 93 4.76 14.68 3.31
C PHE A 93 5.07 14.10 4.68
N GLY A 94 6.33 14.13 5.11
CA GLY A 94 6.76 13.74 6.45
C GLY A 94 6.08 14.57 7.54
N ALA A 95 5.81 15.84 7.28
CA ALA A 95 5.03 16.71 8.18
C ALA A 95 3.56 16.30 8.37
N LEU A 96 3.06 15.31 7.61
CA LEU A 96 1.72 14.74 7.81
C LEU A 96 1.73 13.45 8.66
N LEU A 97 2.92 12.89 8.87
CA LEU A 97 3.13 11.57 9.46
C LEU A 97 3.36 11.66 10.96
N PRO A 98 3.10 10.57 11.72
CA PRO A 98 3.50 10.52 13.11
C PRO A 98 5.01 10.37 13.22
N GLU A 99 5.58 10.81 14.34
CA GLU A 99 6.99 10.60 14.65
C GLU A 99 7.35 9.11 14.55
N GLY A 100 8.37 8.79 13.76
CA GLY A 100 8.80 7.42 13.56
C GLY A 100 9.94 7.29 12.56
N GLU A 101 10.42 6.06 12.43
CA GLU A 101 11.45 5.69 11.45
C GLU A 101 10.81 5.26 10.14
N TYR A 102 11.22 5.90 9.04
CA TYR A 102 10.71 5.66 7.70
C TYR A 102 11.86 5.36 6.74
N LEU A 103 11.67 4.36 5.89
CA LEU A 103 12.56 4.04 4.79
C LEU A 103 11.98 4.59 3.48
N PRO A 104 12.59 5.61 2.85
CA PRO A 104 12.16 6.12 1.56
C PRO A 104 12.45 5.12 0.43
N LEU A 105 11.41 4.74 -0.32
CA LEU A 105 11.48 3.88 -1.48
C LEU A 105 10.96 4.64 -2.70
N LEU A 106 11.78 4.78 -3.73
CA LEU A 106 11.38 5.37 -5.00
C LEU A 106 11.25 4.26 -6.06
N LEU A 107 10.02 3.95 -6.43
CA LEU A 107 9.63 2.79 -7.23
C LEU A 107 9.16 3.22 -8.63
N ASP A 108 9.50 2.41 -9.63
CA ASP A 108 8.73 2.39 -10.89
C ASP A 108 7.65 1.34 -10.78
N VAL A 109 6.38 1.77 -10.91
CA VAL A 109 5.22 0.89 -10.83
C VAL A 109 4.34 1.03 -12.07
N GLU A 110 3.83 -0.11 -12.54
CA GLU A 110 2.83 -0.19 -13.61
C GLU A 110 1.53 -0.69 -12.97
N PRO A 111 0.66 0.23 -12.54
CA PRO A 111 -0.52 -0.13 -11.77
C PRO A 111 -1.58 -0.79 -12.63
N ARG A 112 -2.19 -1.87 -12.12
CA ARG A 112 -3.44 -2.44 -12.66
C ARG A 112 -4.54 -2.24 -11.64
N LEU A 113 -5.59 -1.51 -12.02
CA LEU A 113 -6.77 -1.31 -11.16
C LEU A 113 -7.53 -2.63 -11.02
N VAL A 114 -7.82 -3.02 -9.79
CA VAL A 114 -8.53 -4.23 -9.42
C VAL A 114 -9.77 -3.87 -8.62
N PHE A 115 -10.89 -4.49 -8.97
CA PHE A 115 -12.14 -4.37 -8.25
C PHE A 115 -12.34 -5.60 -7.36
N PRO A 116 -12.72 -5.43 -6.09
CA PRO A 116 -12.97 -6.55 -5.19
C PRO A 116 -13.96 -7.58 -5.76
N GLY A 117 -13.63 -8.86 -5.63
CA GLY A 117 -14.38 -9.99 -6.18
C GLY A 117 -14.33 -10.13 -7.70
N LYS A 118 -13.44 -9.39 -8.39
CA LYS A 118 -13.20 -9.55 -9.84
C LYS A 118 -11.86 -10.26 -10.09
N GLU A 119 -11.64 -10.64 -11.35
CA GLU A 119 -10.41 -11.29 -11.77
C GLU A 119 -9.17 -10.46 -11.35
N GLY A 120 -8.18 -11.14 -10.79
CA GLY A 120 -6.96 -10.52 -10.28
C GLY A 120 -7.08 -9.92 -8.88
N ASP A 121 -8.21 -10.08 -8.19
CA ASP A 121 -8.38 -9.70 -6.79
C ASP A 121 -7.71 -10.69 -5.83
N TYR A 122 -6.68 -10.20 -5.14
CA TYR A 122 -5.92 -10.90 -4.11
C TYR A 122 -6.81 -11.55 -3.05
N PHE A 123 -7.83 -10.82 -2.58
CA PHE A 123 -8.67 -11.27 -1.49
C PHE A 123 -9.56 -12.45 -1.88
N SER A 124 -9.98 -12.51 -3.15
CA SER A 124 -10.81 -13.62 -3.67
C SER A 124 -10.01 -14.79 -4.26
N GLY A 125 -8.71 -14.61 -4.51
CA GLY A 125 -7.85 -15.60 -5.12
C GLY A 125 -6.77 -16.11 -4.17
N GLU A 126 -5.64 -15.40 -4.15
CA GLU A 126 -4.44 -15.81 -3.42
C GLU A 126 -4.68 -15.93 -1.91
N GLN A 127 -5.43 -15.01 -1.31
CA GLN A 127 -5.75 -15.09 0.12
C GLN A 127 -6.63 -16.30 0.45
N VAL A 128 -7.64 -16.59 -0.37
CA VAL A 128 -8.51 -17.76 -0.19
C VAL A 128 -7.73 -19.05 -0.33
N THR A 129 -6.75 -19.10 -1.23
CA THR A 129 -5.90 -20.30 -1.39
C THR A 129 -5.06 -20.55 -0.13
N ALA A 130 -4.56 -19.49 0.51
CA ALA A 130 -3.67 -19.57 1.66
C ALA A 130 -4.35 -19.59 3.04
N TRP A 131 -5.62 -19.14 3.16
CA TRP A 131 -6.35 -19.14 4.45
C TRP A 131 -7.73 -19.79 4.38
N GLY A 132 -8.22 -20.15 3.20
CA GLY A 132 -9.61 -20.55 2.98
C GLY A 132 -10.57 -19.36 3.01
N ILE A 133 -11.86 -19.67 3.01
CA ILE A 133 -12.95 -18.70 3.23
C ILE A 133 -13.41 -18.76 4.68
N ASP A 134 -14.04 -17.69 5.16
CA ASP A 134 -14.73 -17.72 6.45
C ASP A 134 -15.78 -18.85 6.45
N GLN A 135 -15.68 -19.79 7.39
CA GLN A 135 -16.54 -20.97 7.42
C GLN A 135 -18.00 -20.67 7.80
N PHE A 136 -18.24 -19.53 8.45
CA PHE A 136 -19.56 -19.15 8.93
C PHE A 136 -20.35 -18.42 7.83
N TRP A 137 -19.74 -17.45 7.15
CA TRP A 137 -20.35 -16.67 6.08
C TRP A 137 -20.12 -17.25 4.69
N GLY A 138 -19.10 -18.09 4.51
CA GLY A 138 -18.73 -18.65 3.21
C GLY A 138 -18.18 -17.61 2.22
N LEU A 139 -17.61 -16.52 2.73
CA LEU A 139 -17.13 -15.40 1.92
C LEU A 139 -15.63 -15.13 2.16
N PRO A 140 -14.89 -14.70 1.13
CA PRO A 140 -13.55 -14.14 1.31
C PRO A 140 -13.60 -12.82 2.10
N GLU A 141 -12.44 -12.39 2.60
CA GLU A 141 -12.29 -11.01 3.08
C GLU A 141 -12.62 -10.01 1.97
N TYR A 142 -13.14 -8.85 2.36
CA TYR A 142 -13.55 -7.82 1.42
C TYR A 142 -12.84 -6.50 1.78
N PRO A 143 -12.00 -5.92 0.89
CA PRO A 143 -11.24 -4.70 1.20
C PRO A 143 -12.09 -3.42 1.15
N HIS A 144 -13.35 -3.50 0.72
CA HIS A 144 -14.30 -2.38 0.64
C HIS A 144 -13.87 -1.22 -0.28
N THR A 145 -12.80 -1.38 -1.05
CA THR A 145 -12.33 -0.38 -2.03
C THR A 145 -11.63 -1.05 -3.19
N PRO A 146 -11.74 -0.52 -4.42
CA PRO A 146 -10.79 -0.81 -5.49
C PRO A 146 -9.38 -0.41 -5.06
N TYR A 147 -8.39 -1.15 -5.53
CA TYR A 147 -6.97 -0.94 -5.27
C TYR A 147 -6.16 -1.32 -6.52
N TYR A 148 -4.88 -0.96 -6.55
CA TYR A 148 -4.00 -1.31 -7.65
C TYR A 148 -3.05 -2.43 -7.24
N ARG A 149 -2.84 -3.39 -8.15
CA ARG A 149 -1.71 -4.32 -8.08
C ARG A 149 -0.59 -3.79 -8.96
N THR A 150 0.66 -3.86 -8.48
CA THR A 150 1.81 -3.26 -9.18
C THR A 150 2.90 -4.28 -9.47
N PHE A 151 3.31 -5.06 -8.46
CA PHE A 151 4.41 -6.01 -8.56
C PHE A 151 4.15 -7.24 -7.69
N GLU A 152 4.70 -8.36 -8.11
CA GLU A 152 4.74 -9.57 -7.30
C GLU A 152 5.91 -10.45 -7.74
N THR A 153 6.50 -11.17 -6.79
CA THR A 153 7.60 -12.09 -7.06
C THR A 153 7.76 -13.10 -5.92
N ALA A 154 8.34 -14.25 -6.21
CA ALA A 154 8.73 -15.18 -5.17
C ALA A 154 9.82 -14.58 -4.27
N VAL A 155 9.66 -14.73 -2.96
CA VAL A 155 10.65 -14.32 -1.96
C VAL A 155 11.65 -15.47 -1.77
N ASP A 156 11.11 -16.66 -1.55
CA ASP A 156 11.77 -17.98 -1.46
C ASP A 156 10.74 -19.06 -1.85
N ALA A 157 10.97 -20.33 -1.49
CA ALA A 157 10.08 -21.43 -1.87
C ALA A 157 8.72 -21.37 -1.15
N ASP A 158 8.74 -20.86 0.08
CA ASP A 158 7.62 -20.83 1.02
C ASP A 158 7.15 -19.41 1.32
N ALA A 159 7.55 -18.40 0.54
CA ALA A 159 7.04 -17.04 0.65
C ALA A 159 6.93 -16.30 -0.70
N HIS A 160 5.97 -15.40 -0.78
CA HIS A 160 5.68 -14.62 -1.98
C HIS A 160 5.34 -13.18 -1.63
N LEU A 161 5.88 -12.24 -2.41
CA LEU A 161 5.65 -10.80 -2.27
C LEU A 161 4.51 -10.35 -3.17
N TYR A 162 3.56 -9.63 -2.59
CA TYR A 162 2.47 -8.94 -3.27
C TYR A 162 2.56 -7.44 -2.97
N GLU A 163 2.59 -6.61 -4.01
CA GLU A 163 2.67 -5.15 -3.91
C GLU A 163 1.33 -4.51 -4.32
N PHE A 164 0.80 -3.67 -3.43
CA PHE A 164 -0.50 -3.02 -3.57
C PHE A 164 -0.37 -1.50 -3.43
N VAL A 165 -1.15 -0.75 -4.21
CA VAL A 165 -1.40 0.68 -3.95
C VAL A 165 -2.87 0.87 -3.62
N VAL A 166 -3.15 1.39 -2.43
CA VAL A 166 -4.49 1.55 -1.85
C VAL A 166 -4.84 3.04 -1.82
N PRO A 167 -5.84 3.48 -2.62
CA PRO A 167 -6.26 4.87 -2.64
C PRO A 167 -6.91 5.30 -1.32
N MET A 168 -6.47 6.43 -0.74
CA MET A 168 -7.13 7.01 0.44
C MET A 168 -8.60 7.41 0.16
N VAL A 169 -8.92 7.70 -1.10
CA VAL A 169 -10.31 7.89 -1.57
C VAL A 169 -10.57 7.03 -2.80
N PRO A 170 -11.83 6.56 -3.01
CA PRO A 170 -12.15 5.69 -4.14
C PRO A 170 -11.80 6.33 -5.49
N PRO A 171 -11.34 5.55 -6.50
CA PRO A 171 -11.08 6.07 -7.84
C PRO A 171 -12.28 6.75 -8.50
N THR A 172 -13.51 6.38 -8.12
CA THR A 172 -14.75 7.04 -8.61
C THR A 172 -14.86 8.50 -8.21
N TRP A 173 -14.04 8.98 -7.26
CA TRP A 173 -13.99 10.38 -6.84
C TRP A 173 -12.94 11.19 -7.60
N ASN A 174 -12.18 10.55 -8.50
CA ASN A 174 -11.24 11.27 -9.34
C ASN A 174 -11.97 12.14 -10.36
N VAL A 175 -11.41 13.32 -10.59
CA VAL A 175 -11.91 14.27 -11.57
C VAL A 175 -11.51 13.79 -12.96
N ARG A 176 -12.50 13.39 -13.76
CA ARG A 176 -12.30 12.74 -15.07
C ARG A 176 -11.37 13.53 -16.00
N ALA A 177 -11.56 14.84 -16.09
CA ALA A 177 -10.74 15.72 -16.91
C ALA A 177 -9.25 15.71 -16.49
N CYS A 178 -8.96 15.69 -15.19
CA CYS A 178 -7.59 15.60 -14.69
C CYS A 178 -6.95 14.25 -15.03
N VAL A 179 -7.71 13.15 -14.94
CA VAL A 179 -7.19 11.83 -15.33
C VAL A 179 -6.88 11.78 -16.82
N GLU A 180 -7.76 12.32 -17.67
CA GLU A 180 -7.55 12.41 -19.12
C GLU A 180 -6.33 13.27 -19.49
N GLU A 181 -6.11 14.38 -18.78
CA GLU A 181 -4.92 15.21 -18.94
C GLU A 181 -3.63 14.43 -18.62
N TYR A 182 -3.62 13.66 -17.53
CA TYR A 182 -2.49 12.80 -17.19
C TYR A 182 -2.28 11.67 -18.19
N VAL A 183 -3.35 11.05 -18.72
CA VAL A 183 -3.23 10.08 -19.83
C VAL A 183 -2.52 10.72 -21.02
N ALA A 184 -2.97 11.90 -21.46
CA ALA A 184 -2.36 12.61 -22.57
C ALA A 184 -0.90 13.03 -22.30
N LEU A 185 -0.56 13.39 -21.06
CA LEU A 185 0.83 13.65 -20.66
C LEU A 185 1.70 12.40 -20.74
N MET A 186 1.20 11.26 -20.25
CA MET A 186 1.92 9.97 -20.29
C MET A 186 2.12 9.44 -21.70
N GLU A 187 1.16 9.66 -22.59
CA GLU A 187 1.30 9.34 -24.02
C GLU A 187 2.43 10.14 -24.69
N ARG A 188 2.72 11.35 -24.20
CA ARG A 188 3.86 12.17 -24.62
C ARG A 188 5.18 11.82 -23.93
N GLY A 189 5.19 10.79 -23.07
CA GLY A 189 6.38 10.29 -22.39
C GLY A 189 6.61 10.86 -21.00
N THR A 190 5.70 11.66 -20.44
CA THR A 190 5.80 12.10 -19.05
C THR A 190 5.55 10.93 -18.11
N VAL A 191 6.43 10.75 -17.12
CA VAL A 191 6.23 9.80 -16.01
C VAL A 191 5.99 10.62 -14.75
N PRO A 192 4.73 10.81 -14.30
CA PRO A 192 4.47 11.61 -13.11
C PRO A 192 4.85 10.84 -11.84
N THR A 193 4.90 11.56 -10.71
CA THR A 193 5.22 10.98 -9.40
C THR A 193 4.01 11.00 -8.49
N ALA A 194 3.74 9.88 -7.83
CA ALA A 194 2.78 9.72 -6.75
C ALA A 194 3.51 9.53 -5.41
N VAL A 195 2.81 9.82 -4.30
CA VAL A 195 3.39 9.72 -2.95
C VAL A 195 2.51 8.84 -2.07
N ALA A 196 3.11 7.93 -1.33
CA ALA A 196 2.42 7.03 -0.42
C ALA A 196 3.16 6.88 0.93
N ILE A 197 2.43 6.52 1.96
CA ILE A 197 2.98 5.87 3.16
C ILE A 197 2.76 4.37 3.02
N SER A 198 3.60 3.52 3.59
CA SER A 198 3.50 2.09 3.34
C SER A 198 3.84 1.24 4.54
N THR A 199 3.27 0.04 4.59
CA THR A 199 3.64 -1.03 5.53
C THR A 199 4.16 -2.23 4.75
N LEU A 200 5.03 -3.01 5.39
CA LEU A 200 5.42 -4.35 4.96
C LEU A 200 4.95 -5.34 6.01
N ASP A 201 3.93 -6.12 5.69
CA ASP A 201 3.40 -7.13 6.59
C ASP A 201 3.77 -8.53 6.08
N VAL A 202 4.39 -9.37 6.92
CA VAL A 202 4.64 -10.78 6.61
C VAL A 202 3.60 -11.62 7.35
N CYS A 203 2.71 -12.27 6.59
CA CYS A 203 1.61 -13.05 7.14
C CYS A 203 1.70 -14.52 6.72
N GLN A 204 1.47 -15.46 7.63
CA GLN A 204 1.45 -16.90 7.32
C GLN A 204 0.37 -17.63 8.13
N SER A 205 -0.44 -18.45 7.47
CA SER A 205 -1.51 -19.19 8.13
C SER A 205 -0.99 -20.12 9.23
N ALA A 206 -1.48 -19.94 10.45
CA ALA A 206 -1.14 -20.81 11.58
C ALA A 206 -1.89 -22.16 11.57
N LEU A 207 -2.95 -22.27 10.76
CA LEU A 207 -3.83 -23.44 10.81
C LEU A 207 -3.29 -24.63 9.99
N GLY A 208 -2.37 -24.39 9.05
CA GLY A 208 -1.80 -25.47 8.21
C GLY A 208 -2.83 -26.23 7.37
N LEU A 209 -4.03 -25.67 7.21
CA LEU A 209 -5.17 -26.24 6.46
C LEU A 209 -5.27 -25.67 5.04
N ALA A 210 -4.29 -24.85 4.64
CA ALA A 210 -4.28 -24.15 3.38
C ALA A 210 -3.77 -25.03 2.24
N ASP A 211 -4.29 -24.83 1.03
CA ASP A 211 -3.74 -25.42 -0.19
C ASP A 211 -2.34 -24.86 -0.48
N ASP A 212 -2.05 -23.65 0.03
CA ASP A 212 -0.76 -22.98 -0.07
C ASP A 212 -0.32 -22.39 1.29
N PRO A 213 0.56 -23.05 2.05
CA PRO A 213 0.97 -22.61 3.38
C PRO A 213 2.02 -21.49 3.37
N ALA A 214 2.30 -20.89 2.20
CA ALA A 214 3.35 -19.90 2.08
C ALA A 214 3.06 -18.61 2.83
N ALA A 215 4.13 -17.97 3.30
CA ALA A 215 4.07 -16.64 3.85
C ALA A 215 3.80 -15.61 2.74
N HIS A 216 2.79 -14.78 2.96
CA HIS A 216 2.46 -13.67 2.09
C HIS A 216 3.11 -12.40 2.64
N TRP A 217 4.04 -11.84 1.87
CA TRP A 217 4.64 -10.54 2.13
C TRP A 217 3.78 -9.48 1.44
N GLY A 218 3.06 -8.67 2.21
CA GLY A 218 2.21 -7.59 1.70
C GLY A 218 2.92 -6.25 1.82
N LEU A 219 3.44 -5.74 0.71
CA LEU A 219 3.91 -4.35 0.62
C LEU A 219 2.73 -3.47 0.21
N THR A 220 2.14 -2.77 1.17
CA THR A 220 0.90 -2.01 0.97
C THR A 220 1.18 -0.52 1.02
N HIS A 221 0.94 0.18 -0.09
CA HIS A 221 1.16 1.62 -0.24
C HIS A 221 -0.16 2.40 -0.15
N PHE A 222 -0.40 3.14 0.92
CA PHE A 222 -1.55 4.03 1.09
C PHE A 222 -1.28 5.38 0.42
N LEU A 223 -2.06 5.68 -0.62
CA LEU A 223 -1.79 6.78 -1.56
C LEU A 223 -2.15 8.15 -0.97
N LEU A 224 -1.13 8.93 -0.61
CA LEU A 224 -1.28 10.29 -0.08
C LEU A 224 -1.55 11.30 -1.20
N ASP A 225 -0.79 11.20 -2.29
CA ASP A 225 -0.95 12.01 -3.51
C ASP A 225 -0.85 11.16 -4.77
N GLY A 226 -1.61 11.54 -5.80
CA GLY A 226 -1.50 10.98 -7.13
C GLY A 226 -2.64 10.06 -7.54
N HIS A 227 -3.81 10.17 -6.90
CA HIS A 227 -5.00 9.37 -7.23
C HIS A 227 -5.35 9.43 -8.72
N HIS A 228 -5.33 10.62 -9.32
CA HIS A 228 -5.57 10.77 -10.77
C HIS A 228 -4.43 10.20 -11.62
N LYS A 229 -3.18 10.29 -11.14
CA LYS A 229 -1.99 9.80 -11.85
C LYS A 229 -1.99 8.27 -11.91
N LEU A 230 -2.30 7.61 -10.80
CA LEU A 230 -2.41 6.14 -10.72
C LEU A 230 -3.54 5.62 -11.60
N GLU A 231 -4.69 6.29 -11.62
CA GLU A 231 -5.79 5.91 -12.51
C GLU A 231 -5.43 6.11 -13.99
N ALA A 232 -4.79 7.23 -14.32
CA ALA A 232 -4.31 7.49 -15.69
C ALA A 232 -3.28 6.44 -16.14
N ALA A 233 -2.32 6.11 -15.29
CA ALA A 233 -1.31 5.09 -15.53
C ALA A 233 -1.94 3.72 -15.77
N ALA A 234 -2.92 3.33 -14.94
CA ALA A 234 -3.63 2.07 -15.10
C ALA A 234 -4.48 2.04 -16.37
N THR A 235 -5.11 3.17 -16.73
CA THR A 235 -5.90 3.30 -17.96
C THR A 235 -5.03 3.21 -19.21
N ALA A 236 -3.86 3.85 -19.19
CA ALA A 236 -2.96 3.95 -20.34
C ALA A 236 -1.95 2.80 -20.45
N GLY A 237 -1.86 1.91 -19.44
CA GLY A 237 -0.82 0.88 -19.37
C GLY A 237 0.58 1.49 -19.30
N ARG A 238 0.75 2.56 -18.53
CA ARG A 238 2.00 3.34 -18.42
C ARG A 238 2.57 3.30 -17.01
N PRO A 239 3.89 3.44 -16.85
CA PRO A 239 4.48 3.53 -15.53
C PRO A 239 4.19 4.86 -14.85
N VAL A 240 4.19 4.85 -13.53
CA VAL A 240 4.21 6.02 -12.66
C VAL A 240 5.35 5.84 -11.66
N ARG A 241 5.99 6.95 -11.28
CA ARG A 241 6.95 6.94 -10.19
C ARG A 241 6.19 6.97 -8.88
N LEU A 242 6.55 6.12 -7.92
CA LEU A 242 5.95 6.09 -6.59
C LEU A 242 7.03 6.33 -5.54
N LEU A 243 6.97 7.47 -4.85
CA LEU A 243 7.72 7.69 -3.63
C LEU A 243 6.91 7.14 -2.45
N SER A 244 7.41 6.10 -1.83
CA SER A 244 6.80 5.42 -0.69
C SER A 244 7.64 5.64 0.56
N LEU A 245 7.01 6.11 1.63
CA LEU A 245 7.61 6.18 2.96
C LEU A 245 7.20 4.92 3.73
N LEU A 246 8.05 3.89 3.69
CA LEU A 246 7.81 2.63 4.39
C LEU A 246 8.04 2.85 5.89
N THR A 247 7.00 2.71 6.70
CA THR A 247 7.15 2.74 8.16
C THR A 247 7.84 1.48 8.66
N LEU A 248 8.91 1.63 9.43
CA LEU A 248 9.63 0.50 10.01
C LEU A 248 9.02 0.05 11.35
N GLY A 249 8.40 0.98 12.09
CA GLY A 249 7.83 0.70 13.41
C GLY A 249 6.42 0.10 13.36
N GLU A 250 5.65 0.37 12.31
CA GLU A 250 4.24 -0.04 12.21
C GLU A 250 4.04 -1.23 11.26
N SER A 251 5.11 -1.76 10.67
CA SER A 251 5.13 -2.95 9.82
C SER A 251 5.20 -4.23 10.67
N LEU A 252 4.62 -5.35 10.20
CA LEU A 252 4.84 -6.66 10.85
C LEU A 252 6.20 -7.28 10.49
N ALA A 253 6.78 -6.85 9.37
CA ALA A 253 8.09 -7.29 8.92
C ALA A 253 9.22 -6.65 9.74
N GLY A 254 10.31 -7.40 9.94
CA GLY A 254 11.50 -6.89 10.62
C GLY A 254 12.41 -6.05 9.71
N ALA A 255 13.46 -5.47 10.28
CA ALA A 255 14.45 -4.71 9.52
C ALA A 255 15.16 -5.57 8.45
N GLU A 256 15.41 -6.85 8.73
CA GLU A 256 16.00 -7.79 7.76
C GLU A 256 15.09 -8.03 6.55
N ASP A 257 13.78 -8.12 6.77
CA ASP A 257 12.80 -8.27 5.70
C ASP A 257 12.73 -7.02 4.83
N ALA A 258 12.67 -5.84 5.45
CA ALA A 258 12.71 -4.56 4.74
C ALA A 258 13.99 -4.41 3.90
N ALA A 259 15.14 -4.85 4.42
CA ALA A 259 16.42 -4.82 3.72
C ALA A 259 16.47 -5.74 2.48
N ARG A 260 15.57 -6.73 2.37
CA ARG A 260 15.46 -7.63 1.20
C ARG A 260 14.67 -6.99 0.05
N LEU A 261 13.84 -5.98 0.30
CA LEU A 261 12.98 -5.35 -0.72
C LEU A 261 13.73 -4.87 -1.97
N PRO A 262 14.89 -4.19 -1.89
CA PRO A 262 15.62 -3.76 -3.07
C PRO A 262 15.96 -4.92 -4.00
N ALA A 263 16.52 -6.00 -3.44
CA ALA A 263 16.87 -7.19 -4.21
C ALA A 263 15.62 -7.86 -4.79
N LEU A 264 14.55 -8.01 -4.01
CA LEU A 264 13.28 -8.58 -4.48
C LEU A 264 12.69 -7.78 -5.66
N ARG A 265 12.71 -6.44 -5.61
CA ARG A 265 12.18 -5.59 -6.69
C ARG A 265 13.03 -5.55 -7.95
N THR A 266 14.25 -6.09 -7.93
CA THR A 266 15.05 -6.33 -9.14
C THR A 266 14.76 -7.67 -9.81
N ARG A 267 14.04 -8.58 -9.14
CA ARG A 267 13.64 -9.87 -9.71
C ARG A 267 12.57 -9.68 -10.80
N PRO A 268 12.45 -10.63 -11.74
CA PRO A 268 11.31 -10.66 -12.65
C PRO A 268 9.98 -10.74 -11.89
N ARG A 269 8.96 -10.09 -12.45
CA ARG A 269 7.58 -10.27 -12.01
C ARG A 269 7.18 -11.73 -12.22
N SER A 270 6.60 -12.35 -11.21
CA SER A 270 6.13 -13.73 -11.31
C SER A 270 4.95 -13.94 -10.39
N ALA A 271 3.79 -14.32 -10.95
CA ALA A 271 2.67 -14.77 -10.14
C ALA A 271 3.02 -16.07 -9.42
N ARG A 272 2.45 -16.27 -8.23
CA ARG A 272 2.55 -17.54 -7.53
C ARG A 272 1.77 -18.60 -8.28
N VAL A 273 2.43 -19.71 -8.61
CA VAL A 273 1.75 -20.88 -9.17
C VAL A 273 1.22 -21.69 -7.99
N THR A 274 -0.09 -21.71 -7.81
CA THR A 274 -0.76 -22.60 -6.87
C THR A 274 -0.93 -23.95 -7.58
N GLY A 275 -0.40 -25.02 -6.98
CA GLY A 275 -0.32 -26.36 -7.55
C GLY A 275 -1.37 -27.30 -6.99
#